data_AF-A0A329YIE2-F1
#
_entry.id   AF-A0A329YIE2-F1
#
_cell.length_a   1.000
_cell.length_b   1.000
_cell.length_c   1.000
_cell.angle_alpha   90.00
_cell.angle_beta   90.00
_cell.angle_gamma   90.00
#
_symmetry.space_group_name_H-M   'P 1'
#
loop_
_entity.id
_entity.type
_entity.pdbx_description
1 polymer ?
#
loop_
_entity_poly.entity_id
_entity_poly.type
_entity_poly.pdbx_seq_one_letter_code
_entity_poly.pdbx_strand_id
1 'polypeptide(L)'
;MTDKASPSTERTIRRLSLLVVAAVALLFGVMGGLAAATRISGAVIASGTLVVDSYVKPVKHLKGGIARAILVKNGDHVAAGQVLVRLDDTQTKANLAIIRKRLNELSARTARLAAERDGRQDIAFPTELLSDATDADVAAIMAGERRLFLDRHASREGQKSQLQERIQQLKQEIEGLVAQEQGKRREITLIARELGSLEGLLNQGIISATKVYSLQRESASLNGDLGNLVSSIAQTKGKIAETELQILQIDADRSSEVSEQLRQAESDSGQFSERLVAAEDDLKRIDIKAPQAGIVDQLSIHAAGAVISPAEAILQIVPDKDALVAELKLAPQDIDQITVGQAVSLRFPAFNQRITPELNGHVDTISADLTTDQRSGQSYYVVRVKVAKQEWDRLGQLTPLPGMPVEAFLQTGERSVLAYLTKPMTDQIRRAFRED
;
A
#
# COMPACT_ATOMS: atom_id res chain seq x y z
N MET A 1 -70.35 27.79 96.54
CA MET A 1 -70.06 29.08 95.88
C MET A 1 -69.54 28.81 94.47
N THR A 2 -70.32 29.27 93.48
CA THR A 2 -69.90 29.83 92.16
C THR A 2 -69.19 28.91 91.17
N ASP A 3 -69.56 28.76 89.90
CA ASP A 3 -70.59 29.39 89.07
C ASP A 3 -70.84 28.51 87.83
N LYS A 4 -72.03 28.59 87.26
CA LYS A 4 -72.55 27.74 86.17
C LYS A 4 -72.48 28.56 84.88
N ALA A 5 -71.57 28.24 83.94
CA ALA A 5 -71.48 28.93 82.64
C ALA A 5 -71.31 27.94 81.46
N SER A 6 -72.45 27.70 80.77
CA SER A 6 -72.66 27.42 79.32
C SER A 6 -71.70 26.49 78.52
N PRO A 7 -72.17 25.34 77.99
CA PRO A 7 -71.40 24.45 77.10
C PRO A 7 -71.42 24.84 75.61
N SER A 8 -71.55 26.14 75.26
CA SER A 8 -71.76 26.60 73.87
C SER A 8 -70.56 27.31 73.21
N THR A 9 -69.45 27.55 73.90
CA THR A 9 -68.31 28.32 73.36
C THR A 9 -67.17 27.44 72.82
N GLU A 10 -66.87 26.30 73.43
CA GLU A 10 -65.79 25.39 72.98
C GLU A 10 -66.05 24.75 71.61
N ARG A 11 -67.30 24.39 71.31
CA ARG A 11 -67.66 23.81 70.00
C ARG A 11 -67.47 24.82 68.85
N THR A 12 -67.65 26.11 69.12
CA THR A 12 -67.52 27.17 68.12
C THR A 12 -66.04 27.45 67.83
N ILE A 13 -65.20 27.52 68.86
CA ILE A 13 -63.74 27.70 68.71
C ILE A 13 -63.12 26.50 67.98
N ARG A 14 -63.52 25.27 68.31
CA ARG A 14 -62.99 24.06 67.68
C ARG A 14 -63.42 23.90 66.22
N ARG A 15 -64.59 24.42 65.84
CA ARG A 15 -65.05 24.48 64.43
C ARG A 15 -64.34 25.59 63.65
N LEU A 16 -64.08 26.74 64.27
CA LEU A 16 -63.34 27.84 63.65
C LEU A 16 -61.87 27.47 63.43
N SER A 17 -61.22 26.79 64.40
CA SER A 17 -59.84 26.32 64.25
C SER A 17 -59.73 25.20 63.21
N LEU A 18 -60.70 24.28 63.13
CA LEU A 18 -60.77 23.29 62.05
C LEU A 18 -60.95 23.95 60.67
N LEU A 19 -61.76 25.01 60.58
CA LEU A 19 -61.92 25.79 59.34
C LEU A 19 -60.63 26.51 58.95
N VAL A 20 -59.89 27.09 59.90
CA VAL A 20 -58.60 27.72 59.63
C VAL A 20 -57.55 26.69 59.20
N VAL A 21 -57.46 25.55 59.89
CA VAL A 21 -56.54 24.47 59.51
C VAL A 21 -56.91 23.87 58.14
N ALA A 22 -58.20 23.70 57.86
CA ALA A 22 -58.67 23.24 56.55
C ALA A 22 -58.40 24.29 55.46
N ALA A 23 -58.58 25.58 55.73
CA ALA A 23 -58.28 26.66 54.79
C ALA A 23 -56.78 26.77 54.50
N VAL A 24 -55.93 26.61 55.51
CA VAL A 24 -54.47 26.56 55.36
C VAL A 24 -54.05 25.31 54.58
N ALA A 25 -54.58 24.13 54.91
CA ALA A 25 -54.31 22.90 54.18
C ALA A 25 -54.79 22.98 52.72
N LEU A 26 -55.93 23.62 52.46
CA LEU A 26 -56.44 23.86 51.11
C LEU A 26 -55.56 24.88 50.37
N LEU A 27 -55.09 25.95 51.03
CA LEU A 27 -54.19 26.93 50.42
C LEU A 27 -52.83 26.30 50.06
N PHE A 28 -52.22 25.53 50.96
CA PHE A 28 -50.97 24.80 50.68
C PHE A 28 -51.19 23.66 49.68
N GLY A 29 -52.35 22.99 49.68
CA GLY A 29 -52.71 21.97 48.70
C GLY A 29 -52.92 22.53 47.29
N VAL A 30 -53.63 23.66 47.18
CA VAL A 30 -53.86 24.37 45.91
C VAL A 30 -52.57 25.01 45.42
N MET A 31 -51.80 25.67 46.28
CA MET A 31 -50.53 26.32 45.90
C MET A 31 -49.44 25.31 45.58
N GLY A 32 -49.35 24.19 46.33
CA GLY A 32 -48.47 23.07 46.02
C GLY A 32 -48.87 22.35 44.73
N GLY A 33 -50.18 22.18 44.50
CA GLY A 33 -50.72 21.64 43.25
C GLY A 33 -50.44 22.54 42.04
N LEU A 34 -50.59 23.86 42.17
CA LEU A 34 -50.25 24.85 41.14
C LEU A 34 -48.74 24.95 40.90
N ALA A 35 -47.90 24.91 41.94
CA ALA A 35 -46.45 24.89 41.81
C ALA A 35 -45.92 23.60 41.17
N ALA A 36 -46.64 22.47 41.32
CA ALA A 36 -46.33 21.23 40.62
C ALA A 36 -46.79 21.24 39.16
N ALA A 37 -47.92 21.89 38.87
CA ALA A 37 -48.48 21.99 37.52
C ALA A 37 -47.84 23.08 36.66
N THR A 38 -47.28 24.13 37.27
CA THR A 38 -46.58 25.21 36.55
C THR A 38 -45.18 24.78 36.19
N ARG A 39 -44.95 24.64 34.88
CA ARG A 39 -43.65 24.35 34.29
C ARG A 39 -43.01 25.65 33.84
N ILE A 40 -41.76 25.89 34.24
CA ILE A 40 -40.96 27.01 33.78
C ILE A 40 -39.87 26.44 32.86
N SER A 41 -39.78 27.00 31.65
CA SER A 41 -38.70 26.72 30.71
C SER A 41 -37.50 27.58 31.10
N GLY A 42 -36.36 26.95 31.37
CA GLY A 42 -35.11 27.66 31.57
C GLY A 42 -34.40 27.91 30.23
N ALA A 43 -33.43 28.82 30.22
CA ALA A 43 -32.52 29.00 29.10
C ALA A 43 -31.09 29.12 29.62
N VAL A 44 -30.18 28.34 29.05
CA VAL A 44 -28.74 28.51 29.25
C VAL A 44 -28.21 29.36 28.11
N ILE A 45 -27.46 30.40 28.46
CA ILE A 45 -26.84 31.30 27.48
C ILE A 45 -25.39 30.88 27.33
N ALA A 46 -25.00 30.52 26.12
CA ALA A 46 -23.62 30.19 25.78
C ALA A 46 -23.11 31.16 24.71
N SER A 47 -21.95 31.75 24.94
CA SER A 47 -21.26 32.59 23.95
C SER A 47 -20.27 31.75 23.15
N GLY A 48 -20.13 32.05 21.86
CA GLY A 48 -19.28 31.31 20.96
C GLY A 48 -18.87 32.09 19.72
N THR A 49 -18.29 31.37 18.77
CA THR A 49 -17.89 31.91 17.48
C THR A 49 -18.35 31.00 16.37
N LEU A 50 -18.66 31.58 15.21
CA LEU A 50 -18.97 30.82 14.01
C LEU A 50 -17.70 30.22 13.44
N VAL A 51 -17.67 28.92 13.22
CA VAL A 51 -16.55 28.21 12.60
C VAL A 51 -17.04 27.45 11.38
N VAL A 52 -16.14 27.17 10.46
CA VAL A 52 -16.42 26.21 9.38
C VAL A 52 -16.56 24.81 9.99
N ASP A 53 -17.58 24.07 9.57
CA ASP A 53 -17.83 22.69 10.05
C ASP A 53 -16.67 21.76 9.68
N SER A 54 -15.98 22.06 8.57
CA SER A 54 -14.78 21.31 8.20
C SER A 54 -13.52 21.92 8.80
N TYR A 55 -12.57 21.04 9.07
CA TYR A 55 -11.23 21.44 9.48
C TYR A 55 -10.45 21.93 8.27
N VAL A 56 -9.70 23.03 8.47
CA VAL A 56 -8.67 23.46 7.50
C VAL A 56 -7.78 22.28 7.14
N LYS A 57 -7.63 22.00 5.84
CA LYS A 57 -6.85 20.85 5.39
C LYS A 57 -5.42 21.30 5.11
N PRO A 58 -4.43 20.88 5.91
CA PRO A 58 -3.04 21.18 5.61
C PRO A 58 -2.59 20.40 4.39
N VAL A 59 -2.05 21.09 3.40
CA VAL A 59 -1.40 20.49 2.24
C VAL A 59 0.07 20.26 2.61
N LYS A 60 0.45 18.98 2.62
CA LYS A 60 1.78 18.50 3.03
C LYS A 60 2.39 17.67 1.90
N HIS A 61 3.72 17.63 1.85
CA HIS A 61 4.45 16.75 0.93
C HIS A 61 5.24 15.69 1.71
N LEU A 62 5.10 14.42 1.35
CA LEU A 62 5.68 13.30 2.12
C LEU A 62 7.21 13.38 2.21
N LYS A 63 7.89 13.62 1.09
CA LYS A 63 9.37 13.60 0.99
C LYS A 63 10.03 14.97 1.08
N GLY A 64 9.26 16.06 1.02
CA GLY A 64 9.82 17.40 0.84
C GLY A 64 10.51 17.58 -0.52
N GLY A 65 11.37 18.59 -0.64
CA GLY A 65 12.11 18.93 -1.86
C GLY A 65 12.38 20.43 -2.00
N ILE A 66 13.01 20.83 -3.10
CA ILE A 66 13.25 22.24 -3.42
C ILE A 66 12.06 22.75 -4.25
N ALA A 67 11.41 23.83 -3.82
CA ALA A 67 10.33 24.45 -4.57
C ALA A 67 10.88 25.15 -5.82
N ARG A 68 10.62 24.62 -7.02
CA ARG A 68 11.00 25.26 -8.28
C ARG A 68 10.09 26.45 -8.59
N ALA A 69 8.79 26.29 -8.37
CA ALA A 69 7.81 27.35 -8.60
C ALA A 69 6.66 27.27 -7.60
N ILE A 70 6.21 28.43 -7.13
CA ILE A 70 5.03 28.61 -6.28
C ILE A 70 3.99 29.32 -7.15
N LEU A 71 2.84 28.68 -7.37
CA LEU A 71 1.83 29.14 -8.34
C LEU A 71 0.64 29.85 -7.68
N VAL A 72 0.63 29.93 -6.35
CA VAL A 72 -0.47 30.51 -5.55
C VAL A 72 0.07 31.41 -4.45
N LYS A 73 -0.77 32.30 -3.95
CA LYS A 73 -0.50 33.22 -2.83
C LYS A 73 -1.58 33.07 -1.75
N ASN A 74 -1.29 33.56 -0.55
CA ASN A 74 -2.31 33.63 0.51
C ASN A 74 -3.49 34.49 0.06
N GLY A 75 -4.71 33.98 0.26
CA GLY A 75 -5.96 34.60 -0.18
C GLY A 75 -6.41 34.21 -1.59
N ASP A 76 -5.59 33.48 -2.36
CA ASP A 76 -6.00 33.01 -3.69
C ASP A 76 -7.04 31.89 -3.58
N HIS A 77 -8.03 31.95 -4.47
CA HIS A 77 -9.01 30.89 -4.66
C HIS A 77 -8.44 29.80 -5.58
N VAL A 78 -8.57 28.54 -5.16
CA VAL A 78 -8.05 27.38 -5.90
C VAL A 78 -9.13 26.34 -6.14
N ALA A 79 -9.07 25.68 -7.28
CA ALA A 79 -9.92 24.54 -7.61
C ALA A 79 -9.31 23.21 -7.12
N ALA A 80 -10.15 22.20 -6.91
CA ALA A 80 -9.68 20.85 -6.61
C ALA A 80 -8.80 20.32 -7.77
N GLY A 81 -7.61 19.80 -7.43
CA GLY A 81 -6.63 19.29 -8.40
C GLY A 81 -5.72 20.35 -9.03
N GLN A 82 -5.94 21.64 -8.76
CA GLN A 82 -5.06 22.71 -9.23
C GLN A 82 -3.65 22.56 -8.64
N VAL A 83 -2.62 22.74 -9.46
CA VAL A 83 -1.21 22.72 -9.01
C VAL A 83 -0.92 23.99 -8.22
N LEU A 84 -0.43 23.82 -7.00
CA LEU A 84 -0.13 24.89 -6.06
C LEU A 84 1.37 25.20 -6.04
N VAL A 85 2.18 24.16 -5.96
CA VAL A 85 3.63 24.23 -5.88
C VAL A 85 4.21 23.13 -6.75
N ARG A 86 5.27 23.45 -7.50
CA ARG A 86 6.05 22.50 -8.27
C ARG A 86 7.44 22.37 -7.67
N LEU A 87 7.81 21.15 -7.31
CA LEU A 87 9.16 20.84 -6.82
C LEU A 87 10.15 20.72 -7.98
N ASP A 88 11.45 20.73 -7.66
CA ASP A 88 12.49 20.41 -8.62
C ASP A 88 12.45 18.93 -9.01
N ASP A 89 12.39 18.67 -10.32
CA ASP A 89 12.21 17.32 -10.87
C ASP A 89 13.50 16.66 -11.37
N THR A 90 14.64 17.33 -11.22
CA THR A 90 15.90 16.89 -11.84
C THR A 90 16.33 15.53 -11.30
N GLN A 91 16.37 15.40 -9.96
CA GLN A 91 16.79 14.16 -9.31
C GLN A 91 15.78 13.03 -9.53
N THR A 92 14.48 13.31 -9.43
CA THR A 92 13.42 12.31 -9.61
C THR A 92 13.37 11.81 -11.05
N LYS A 93 13.51 12.69 -12.04
CA LYS A 93 13.59 12.31 -13.46
C LYS A 93 14.86 11.51 -13.76
N ALA A 94 16.01 11.90 -13.20
CA ALA A 94 17.25 11.14 -13.35
C ALA A 94 17.12 9.72 -12.77
N ASN A 95 16.54 9.59 -11.58
CA ASN A 95 16.30 8.28 -10.97
C ASN A 95 15.33 7.42 -11.80
N LEU A 96 14.23 8.01 -12.28
CA LEU A 96 13.29 7.32 -13.17
C LEU A 96 13.96 6.86 -14.46
N ALA A 97 14.80 7.71 -15.08
CA ALA A 97 15.54 7.38 -16.29
C ALA A 97 16.52 6.21 -16.07
N ILE A 98 17.22 6.18 -14.93
CA ILE A 98 18.11 5.07 -14.56
C ILE A 98 17.32 3.76 -14.43
N ILE A 99 16.17 3.79 -13.75
CA ILE A 99 15.31 2.61 -13.57
C ILE A 99 14.78 2.10 -14.92
N ARG A 100 14.28 3.00 -15.78
CA ARG A 100 13.80 2.65 -17.13
C ARG A 100 14.91 2.06 -17.99
N LYS A 101 16.10 2.68 -18.00
CA LYS A 101 17.26 2.16 -18.72
C LYS A 101 17.62 0.76 -18.24
N ARG A 102 17.60 0.52 -16.93
CA ARG A 102 17.87 -0.80 -16.36
C ARG A 102 16.81 -1.84 -16.76
N LEU A 103 15.54 -1.46 -16.79
CA LEU A 103 14.47 -2.33 -17.27
C LEU A 103 14.61 -2.67 -18.76
N ASN A 104 15.02 -1.71 -19.59
CA ASN A 104 15.27 -1.95 -21.01
C ASN A 104 16.44 -2.93 -21.22
N GLU A 105 17.53 -2.78 -20.45
CA GLU A 105 18.65 -3.75 -20.43
C GLU A 105 18.17 -5.16 -20.04
N LEU A 106 17.38 -5.27 -18.96
CA LEU A 106 16.87 -6.55 -18.48
C LEU A 106 15.87 -7.18 -19.46
N SER A 107 15.02 -6.38 -20.11
CA SER A 107 14.09 -6.83 -21.14
C SER A 107 14.83 -7.41 -22.36
N ALA A 108 15.85 -6.71 -22.86
CA ALA A 108 16.67 -7.21 -23.96
C ALA A 108 17.43 -8.49 -23.60
N ARG A 109 17.99 -8.55 -22.37
CA ARG A 109 18.71 -9.70 -21.85
C ARG A 109 17.80 -10.92 -21.67
N THR A 110 16.63 -10.74 -21.08
CA THR A 110 15.65 -11.83 -20.87
C THR A 110 15.16 -12.37 -22.22
N ALA A 111 14.92 -11.51 -23.20
CA ALA A 111 14.58 -11.93 -24.56
C ALA A 111 15.68 -12.79 -25.20
N ARG A 112 16.96 -12.38 -25.09
CA ARG A 112 18.10 -13.20 -25.55
C ARG A 112 18.14 -14.53 -24.83
N LEU A 113 18.12 -14.53 -23.50
CA LEU A 113 18.22 -15.74 -22.70
C LEU A 113 17.07 -16.72 -22.96
N ALA A 114 15.84 -16.22 -23.16
CA ALA A 114 14.70 -17.05 -23.56
C ALA A 114 14.93 -17.70 -24.94
N ALA A 115 15.45 -16.95 -25.92
CA ALA A 115 15.79 -17.49 -27.23
C ALA A 115 16.89 -18.57 -27.14
N GLU A 116 17.90 -18.37 -26.28
CA GLU A 116 18.98 -19.34 -26.06
C GLU A 116 18.49 -20.62 -25.38
N ARG A 117 17.63 -20.50 -24.36
CA ARG A 117 17.03 -21.64 -23.65
C ARG A 117 16.17 -22.49 -24.59
N ASP A 118 15.35 -21.82 -25.39
CA ASP A 118 14.42 -22.47 -26.31
C ASP A 118 15.12 -22.96 -27.62
N GLY A 119 16.41 -22.68 -27.79
CA GLY A 119 17.19 -23.08 -28.97
C GLY A 119 16.74 -22.39 -30.27
N ARG A 120 16.20 -21.16 -30.20
CA ARG A 120 15.77 -20.39 -31.37
C ARG A 120 16.97 -19.91 -32.19
N GLN A 121 16.73 -19.53 -33.44
CA GLN A 121 17.77 -18.98 -34.33
C GLN A 121 17.87 -17.44 -34.29
N ASP A 122 16.87 -16.75 -33.72
CA ASP A 122 16.87 -15.31 -33.57
C ASP A 122 16.14 -14.90 -32.27
N ILE A 123 16.40 -13.67 -31.83
CA ILE A 123 15.81 -13.08 -30.64
C ILE A 123 14.48 -12.43 -31.00
N ALA A 124 13.42 -12.80 -30.29
CA ALA A 124 12.14 -12.09 -30.32
C ALA A 124 12.09 -11.06 -29.20
N PHE A 125 12.36 -9.79 -29.50
CA PHE A 125 12.27 -8.70 -28.54
C PHE A 125 10.80 -8.33 -28.23
N PRO A 126 10.44 -8.00 -26.98
CA PRO A 126 9.10 -7.54 -26.60
C PRO A 126 8.67 -6.26 -27.30
N THR A 127 7.36 -6.07 -27.46
CA THR A 127 6.77 -4.90 -28.14
C THR A 127 7.09 -3.58 -27.46
N GLU A 128 7.18 -3.57 -26.13
CA GLU A 128 7.50 -2.38 -25.33
C GLU A 128 8.92 -1.88 -25.61
N LEU A 129 9.86 -2.81 -25.87
CA LEU A 129 11.23 -2.45 -26.22
C LEU A 129 11.32 -1.99 -27.68
N LEU A 130 10.50 -2.58 -28.56
CA LEU A 130 10.45 -2.22 -29.98
C LEU A 130 9.84 -0.83 -30.21
N SER A 131 8.88 -0.40 -29.39
CA SER A 131 8.33 0.96 -29.47
C SER A 131 9.39 2.03 -29.15
N ASP A 132 10.35 1.70 -28.29
CA ASP A 132 11.44 2.59 -27.89
C ASP A 132 12.70 2.42 -28.76
N ALA A 133 12.65 1.58 -29.80
CA ALA A 133 13.83 1.25 -30.62
C ALA A 133 14.40 2.45 -31.42
N THR A 134 13.66 3.55 -31.53
CA THR A 134 14.18 4.80 -32.11
C THR A 134 15.15 5.53 -31.19
N ASP A 135 15.14 5.22 -29.89
CA ASP A 135 16.14 5.72 -28.94
C ASP A 135 17.49 5.04 -29.21
N ALA A 136 18.54 5.84 -29.35
CA ALA A 136 19.89 5.37 -29.62
C ALA A 136 20.42 4.44 -28.52
N ASP A 137 20.07 4.69 -27.26
CA ASP A 137 20.51 3.86 -26.13
C ASP A 137 19.85 2.47 -26.20
N VAL A 138 18.55 2.41 -26.51
CA VAL A 138 17.79 1.15 -26.62
C VAL A 138 18.26 0.35 -27.83
N ALA A 139 18.44 1.01 -28.98
CA ALA A 139 18.97 0.37 -30.18
C ALA A 139 20.36 -0.24 -29.95
N ALA A 140 21.25 0.46 -29.21
CA ALA A 140 22.57 -0.04 -28.85
C ALA A 140 22.50 -1.28 -27.94
N ILE A 141 21.60 -1.29 -26.95
CA ILE A 141 21.35 -2.45 -26.07
C ILE A 141 20.90 -3.66 -26.91
N MET A 142 19.89 -3.48 -27.76
CA MET A 142 19.36 -4.55 -28.61
C MET A 142 20.42 -5.11 -29.57
N ALA A 143 21.22 -4.23 -30.19
CA ALA A 143 22.30 -4.64 -31.08
C ALA A 143 23.40 -5.41 -30.33
N GLY A 144 23.72 -4.98 -29.10
CA GLY A 144 24.67 -5.67 -28.22
C GLY A 144 24.21 -7.09 -27.87
N GLU A 145 22.96 -7.24 -27.44
CA GLU A 145 22.38 -8.55 -27.11
C GLU A 145 22.28 -9.46 -28.35
N ARG A 146 21.90 -8.92 -29.52
CA ARG A 146 21.91 -9.69 -30.77
C ARG A 146 23.31 -10.18 -31.16
N ARG A 147 24.34 -9.34 -31.03
CA ARG A 147 25.73 -9.76 -31.30
C ARG A 147 26.16 -10.88 -30.37
N LEU A 148 25.93 -10.70 -29.06
CA LEU A 148 26.29 -11.70 -28.05
C LEU A 148 25.59 -13.05 -28.31
N PHE A 149 24.33 -13.02 -28.73
CA PHE A 149 23.57 -14.22 -29.10
C PHE A 149 24.20 -14.97 -30.27
N LEU A 150 24.51 -14.25 -31.36
CA LEU A 150 25.12 -14.84 -32.55
C LEU A 150 26.50 -15.44 -32.24
N ASP A 151 27.33 -14.72 -31.48
CA ASP A 151 28.67 -15.18 -31.08
C ASP A 151 28.58 -16.46 -30.22
N ARG A 152 27.65 -16.49 -29.25
CA ARG A 152 27.41 -17.66 -28.40
C ARG A 152 26.88 -18.86 -29.18
N HIS A 153 25.95 -18.62 -30.12
CA HIS A 153 25.41 -19.67 -30.99
C HIS A 153 26.53 -20.25 -31.87
N ALA A 154 27.30 -19.41 -32.53
CA ALA A 154 28.41 -19.83 -33.39
C ALA A 154 29.49 -20.60 -32.61
N SER A 155 29.82 -20.16 -31.40
CA SER A 155 30.77 -20.87 -30.54
C SER A 155 30.30 -22.27 -30.16
N ARG A 156 29.03 -22.42 -29.77
CA ARG A 156 28.42 -23.72 -29.44
C ARG A 156 28.45 -24.67 -30.63
N GLU A 157 27.98 -24.21 -31.79
CA GLU A 157 27.95 -25.04 -33.00
C GLU A 157 29.37 -25.40 -33.48
N GLY A 158 30.34 -24.50 -33.30
CA GLY A 158 31.76 -24.78 -33.58
C GLY A 158 32.33 -25.89 -32.70
N GLN A 159 32.05 -25.86 -31.39
CA GLN A 159 32.47 -26.92 -30.46
C GLN A 159 31.86 -28.28 -30.81
N LYS A 160 30.55 -28.31 -31.11
CA LYS A 160 29.87 -29.54 -31.56
C LYS A 160 30.47 -30.07 -32.86
N SER A 161 30.71 -29.20 -33.83
CA SER A 161 31.28 -29.58 -35.12
C SER A 161 32.67 -30.20 -34.97
N GLN A 162 33.51 -29.66 -34.06
CA GLN A 162 34.83 -30.23 -33.76
C GLN A 162 34.72 -31.65 -33.17
N LEU A 163 33.80 -31.88 -32.24
CA LEU A 163 33.58 -33.20 -31.65
C LEU A 163 32.98 -34.18 -32.66
N GLN A 164 32.09 -33.71 -33.54
CA GLN A 164 31.54 -34.52 -34.64
C GLN A 164 32.64 -34.95 -35.61
N GLU A 165 33.55 -34.06 -35.98
CA GLU A 165 34.71 -34.40 -36.82
C GLU A 165 35.60 -35.44 -36.13
N ARG A 166 35.80 -35.32 -34.80
CA ARG A 166 36.53 -36.31 -34.02
C ARG A 166 35.85 -37.69 -34.05
N ILE A 167 34.52 -37.75 -33.99
CA ILE A 167 33.76 -39.00 -34.13
C ILE A 167 33.98 -39.60 -35.52
N GLN A 168 33.99 -38.79 -36.59
CA GLN A 168 34.24 -39.30 -37.94
C GLN A 168 35.65 -39.90 -38.08
N GLN A 169 36.67 -39.26 -37.50
CA GLN A 169 38.03 -39.80 -37.47
C GLN A 169 38.09 -41.15 -36.73
N LEU A 170 37.43 -41.27 -35.57
CA LEU A 170 37.38 -42.53 -34.81
C LEU A 170 36.63 -43.63 -35.59
N LYS A 171 35.61 -43.29 -36.38
CA LYS A 171 34.90 -44.25 -37.24
C LYS A 171 35.81 -44.77 -38.36
N GLN A 172 36.61 -43.90 -38.98
CA GLN A 172 37.60 -44.31 -39.98
C GLN A 172 38.69 -45.21 -39.37
N GLU A 173 39.13 -44.91 -38.14
CA GLU A 173 40.06 -45.77 -37.40
C GLU A 173 39.48 -47.18 -37.17
N ILE A 174 38.21 -47.27 -36.75
CA ILE A 174 37.50 -48.54 -36.61
C ILE A 174 37.44 -49.30 -37.93
N GLU A 175 37.15 -48.62 -39.04
CA GLU A 175 37.10 -49.24 -40.37
C GLU A 175 38.45 -49.90 -40.72
N GLY A 176 39.56 -49.21 -40.47
CA GLY A 176 40.91 -49.76 -40.66
C GLY A 176 41.19 -50.98 -39.76
N LEU A 177 40.82 -50.91 -38.48
CA LEU A 177 40.98 -52.03 -37.54
C LEU A 177 40.13 -53.24 -37.93
N VAL A 178 38.90 -53.02 -38.39
CA VAL A 178 38.00 -54.08 -38.88
C VAL A 178 38.57 -54.76 -40.12
N ALA A 179 39.17 -54.00 -41.04
CA ALA A 179 39.84 -54.57 -42.20
C ALA A 179 41.03 -55.46 -41.81
N GLN A 180 41.83 -55.03 -40.82
CA GLN A 180 42.92 -55.83 -40.25
C GLN A 180 42.41 -57.09 -39.55
N GLU A 181 41.34 -56.97 -38.75
CA GLU A 181 40.67 -58.10 -38.08
C GLU A 181 40.23 -59.16 -39.10
N GLN A 182 39.57 -58.74 -40.18
CA GLN A 182 39.15 -59.62 -41.27
C GLN A 182 40.31 -60.29 -42.00
N GLY A 183 41.45 -59.59 -42.14
CA GLY A 183 42.69 -60.15 -42.66
C GLY A 183 43.22 -61.27 -41.76
N LYS A 184 43.34 -61.01 -40.45
CA LYS A 184 43.80 -61.98 -39.46
C LYS A 184 42.88 -63.21 -39.36
N ARG A 185 41.55 -63.02 -39.40
CA ARG A 185 40.59 -64.14 -39.44
C ARG A 185 40.79 -65.06 -40.66
N ARG A 186 41.09 -64.48 -41.83
CA ARG A 186 41.40 -65.26 -43.04
C ARG A 186 42.69 -66.06 -42.87
N GLU A 187 43.74 -65.44 -42.33
CA GLU A 187 45.03 -66.08 -42.04
C GLU A 187 44.87 -67.27 -41.07
N ILE A 188 44.14 -67.08 -39.97
CA ILE A 188 43.81 -68.13 -38.99
C ILE A 188 43.08 -69.30 -39.67
N THR A 189 42.13 -69.01 -40.56
CA THR A 189 41.36 -70.04 -41.27
C THR A 189 42.25 -70.86 -42.21
N LEU A 190 43.21 -70.22 -42.88
CA LEU A 190 44.17 -70.91 -43.76
C LEU A 190 45.11 -71.81 -42.95
N ILE A 191 45.67 -71.32 -41.85
CA ILE A 191 46.55 -72.11 -40.98
C ILE A 191 45.80 -73.29 -40.36
N ALA A 192 44.54 -73.10 -39.94
CA ALA A 192 43.71 -74.18 -39.40
C ALA A 192 43.49 -75.31 -40.42
N ARG A 193 43.31 -74.97 -41.70
CA ARG A 193 43.18 -75.96 -42.79
C ARG A 193 44.49 -76.70 -43.05
N GLU A 194 45.62 -76.00 -43.02
CA GLU A 194 46.94 -76.61 -43.18
C GLU A 194 47.26 -77.56 -42.01
N LEU A 195 47.01 -77.13 -40.78
CA LEU A 195 47.15 -77.96 -39.57
C LEU A 195 46.32 -79.25 -39.67
N GLY A 196 45.03 -79.16 -40.01
CA GLY A 196 44.18 -80.34 -40.12
C GLY A 196 44.65 -81.33 -41.19
N SER A 197 45.28 -80.84 -42.26
CA SER A 197 45.85 -81.71 -43.31
C SER A 197 47.15 -82.39 -42.85
N LEU A 198 47.98 -81.67 -42.09
CA LEU A 198 49.28 -82.15 -41.62
C LEU A 198 49.17 -83.07 -40.40
N GLU A 199 48.18 -82.89 -39.52
CA GLU A 199 47.95 -83.75 -38.35
C GLU A 199 47.71 -85.22 -38.75
N GLY A 200 46.96 -85.45 -39.83
CA GLY A 200 46.77 -86.80 -40.38
C GLY A 200 48.08 -87.43 -40.87
N LEU A 201 48.93 -86.65 -41.53
CA LEU A 201 50.24 -87.10 -42.02
C LEU A 201 51.23 -87.35 -40.89
N LEU A 202 51.17 -86.56 -39.81
CA LEU A 202 51.97 -86.76 -38.60
C LEU A 202 51.61 -88.08 -37.90
N ASN A 203 50.31 -88.38 -37.78
CA ASN A 203 49.83 -89.63 -37.17
C ASN A 203 50.26 -90.88 -37.96
N GLN A 204 50.49 -90.73 -39.27
CA GLN A 204 51.04 -91.77 -40.15
C GLN A 204 52.58 -91.83 -40.13
N GLY A 205 53.25 -90.95 -39.39
CA GLY A 205 54.72 -90.88 -39.29
C GLY A 205 55.42 -90.28 -40.51
N ILE A 206 54.68 -89.63 -41.42
CA ILE A 206 55.19 -89.15 -42.73
C ILE A 206 55.91 -87.79 -42.61
N ILE A 207 55.57 -86.98 -41.61
CA ILE A 207 56.16 -85.65 -41.39
C ILE A 207 56.70 -85.48 -39.97
N SER A 208 57.58 -84.51 -39.77
CA SER A 208 58.13 -84.16 -38.45
C SER A 208 57.11 -83.39 -37.58
N ALA A 209 56.98 -83.79 -36.31
CA ALA A 209 56.17 -83.10 -35.31
C ALA A 209 56.53 -81.61 -35.15
N THR A 210 57.80 -81.24 -35.38
CA THR A 210 58.28 -79.86 -35.27
C THR A 210 57.52 -78.91 -36.21
N LYS A 211 57.14 -79.37 -37.41
CA LYS A 211 56.41 -78.57 -38.40
C LYS A 211 54.95 -78.31 -37.97
N VAL A 212 54.30 -79.30 -37.35
CA VAL A 212 52.95 -79.14 -36.79
C VAL A 212 53.00 -78.19 -35.60
N TYR A 213 53.94 -78.38 -34.66
CA TYR A 213 54.08 -77.51 -33.50
C TYR A 213 54.44 -76.05 -33.85
N SER A 214 55.19 -75.80 -34.95
CA SER A 214 55.43 -74.44 -35.41
C SER A 214 54.16 -73.74 -35.88
N LEU A 215 53.32 -74.44 -36.66
CA LEU A 215 52.05 -73.90 -37.15
C LEU A 215 51.03 -73.72 -36.01
N GLN A 216 51.03 -74.59 -35.00
CA GLN A 216 50.20 -74.42 -33.80
C GLN A 216 50.59 -73.16 -33.02
N ARG A 217 51.90 -72.90 -32.83
CA ARG A 217 52.36 -71.64 -32.20
C ARG A 217 51.98 -70.41 -33.02
N GLU A 218 52.09 -70.50 -34.35
CA GLU A 218 51.69 -69.43 -35.26
C GLU A 218 50.18 -69.14 -35.16
N SER A 219 49.33 -70.17 -35.18
CA SER A 219 47.89 -70.06 -34.94
C SER A 219 47.58 -69.41 -33.58
N ALA A 220 48.28 -69.81 -32.51
CA ALA A 220 48.12 -69.20 -31.20
C ALA A 220 48.51 -67.71 -31.20
N SER A 221 49.62 -67.35 -31.87
CA SER A 221 50.05 -65.95 -32.03
C SER A 221 48.99 -65.13 -32.78
N LEU A 222 48.47 -65.63 -33.90
CA LEU A 222 47.45 -64.93 -34.69
C LEU A 222 46.15 -64.74 -33.92
N ASN A 223 45.74 -65.72 -33.12
CA ASN A 223 44.57 -65.57 -32.24
C ASN A 223 44.81 -64.52 -31.16
N GLY A 224 46.02 -64.41 -30.62
CA GLY A 224 46.41 -63.32 -29.72
C GLY A 224 46.31 -61.95 -30.39
N ASP A 225 46.84 -61.81 -31.60
CA ASP A 225 46.76 -60.57 -32.39
C ASP A 225 45.30 -60.20 -32.71
N LEU A 226 44.47 -61.19 -33.07
CA LEU A 226 43.04 -60.99 -33.28
C LEU A 226 42.34 -60.48 -32.01
N GLY A 227 42.66 -61.06 -30.85
CA GLY A 227 42.16 -60.60 -29.56
C GLY A 227 42.54 -59.15 -29.24
N ASN A 228 43.77 -58.75 -29.58
CA ASN A 228 44.22 -57.36 -29.45
C ASN A 228 43.42 -56.42 -30.36
N LEU A 229 43.22 -56.78 -31.64
CA LEU A 229 42.42 -55.97 -32.58
C LEU A 229 40.97 -55.81 -32.12
N VAL A 230 40.34 -56.89 -31.68
CA VAL A 230 38.96 -56.84 -31.14
C VAL A 230 38.88 -55.92 -29.92
N SER A 231 39.87 -55.99 -29.03
CA SER A 231 39.95 -55.11 -27.85
C SER A 231 40.14 -53.64 -28.25
N SER A 232 40.99 -53.35 -29.23
CA SER A 232 41.19 -51.99 -29.76
C SER A 232 39.92 -51.43 -30.41
N ILE A 233 39.20 -52.23 -31.21
CA ILE A 233 37.91 -51.84 -31.79
C ILE A 233 36.90 -51.49 -30.70
N ALA A 234 36.79 -52.32 -29.66
CA ALA A 234 35.91 -52.06 -28.53
C ALA A 234 36.29 -50.77 -27.78
N GLN A 235 37.58 -50.54 -27.53
CA GLN A 235 38.08 -49.32 -26.91
C GLN A 235 37.75 -48.07 -27.74
N THR A 236 37.95 -48.11 -29.06
CA THR A 236 37.67 -46.97 -29.95
C THR A 236 36.16 -46.69 -30.04
N LYS A 237 35.31 -47.73 -30.02
CA LYS A 237 33.85 -47.55 -29.88
C LYS A 237 33.48 -46.88 -28.55
N GLY A 238 34.16 -47.23 -27.46
CA GLY A 238 34.00 -46.55 -26.17
C GLY A 238 34.31 -45.05 -26.24
N LYS A 239 35.40 -44.67 -26.92
CA LYS A 239 35.76 -43.26 -27.15
C LYS A 239 34.71 -42.49 -27.97
N ILE A 240 34.08 -43.15 -28.95
CA ILE A 240 32.97 -42.54 -29.71
C ILE A 240 31.80 -42.24 -28.77
N ALA A 241 31.37 -43.21 -27.97
CA ALA A 241 30.27 -43.02 -27.02
C ALA A 241 30.58 -41.90 -25.99
N GLU A 242 31.80 -41.83 -25.49
CA GLU A 242 32.26 -40.74 -24.62
C GLU A 242 32.19 -39.37 -25.33
N THR A 243 32.63 -39.30 -26.59
CA THR A 243 32.59 -38.05 -27.38
C THR A 243 31.14 -37.63 -27.69
N GLU A 244 30.25 -38.58 -27.96
CA GLU A 244 28.82 -38.33 -28.14
C GLU A 244 28.18 -37.77 -26.86
N LEU A 245 28.54 -38.31 -25.69
CA LEU A 245 28.09 -37.78 -24.40
C LEU A 245 28.63 -36.35 -24.15
N GLN A 246 29.87 -36.05 -24.54
CA GLN A 246 30.41 -34.69 -24.46
C GLN A 246 29.61 -33.69 -25.32
N ILE A 247 29.15 -34.09 -26.51
CA ILE A 247 28.28 -33.24 -27.35
C ILE A 247 26.96 -32.93 -26.62
N LEU A 248 26.33 -33.93 -26.00
CA LEU A 248 25.09 -33.73 -25.23
C LEU A 248 25.32 -32.84 -24.01
N GLN A 249 26.47 -32.97 -23.36
CA GLN A 249 26.83 -32.18 -22.19
C GLN A 249 26.96 -30.69 -22.53
N ILE A 250 27.47 -30.32 -23.72
CA ILE A 250 27.54 -28.92 -24.18
C ILE A 250 26.16 -28.25 -24.13
N ASP A 251 25.11 -28.92 -24.59
CA ASP A 251 23.75 -28.37 -24.57
C ASP A 251 23.15 -28.33 -23.17
N ALA A 252 23.40 -29.36 -22.36
CA ALA A 252 22.90 -29.43 -20.99
C ALA A 252 23.52 -28.35 -20.09
N ASP A 253 24.84 -28.18 -20.14
CA ASP A 253 25.58 -27.16 -19.40
C ASP A 253 25.11 -25.76 -19.83
N ARG A 254 24.93 -25.56 -21.14
CA ARG A 254 24.42 -24.30 -21.67
C ARG A 254 23.00 -24.01 -21.19
N SER A 255 22.08 -24.98 -21.27
CA SER A 255 20.70 -24.81 -20.82
C SER A 255 20.64 -24.49 -19.32
N SER A 256 21.48 -25.13 -18.52
CA SER A 256 21.61 -24.87 -17.08
C SER A 256 22.07 -23.45 -16.80
N GLU A 257 23.16 -23.01 -17.46
CA GLU A 257 23.71 -21.66 -17.32
C GLU A 257 22.69 -20.58 -17.75
N VAL A 258 22.01 -20.78 -18.89
CA VAL A 258 20.98 -19.86 -19.38
C VAL A 258 19.82 -19.78 -18.40
N SER A 259 19.37 -20.92 -17.87
CA SER A 259 18.23 -20.96 -16.95
C SER A 259 18.50 -20.21 -15.66
N GLU A 260 19.73 -20.30 -15.14
CA GLU A 260 20.13 -19.54 -13.96
C GLU A 260 20.23 -18.04 -14.25
N GLN A 261 20.87 -17.66 -15.37
CA GLN A 261 20.95 -16.26 -15.81
C GLN A 261 19.56 -15.66 -16.06
N LEU A 262 18.64 -16.45 -16.63
CA LEU A 262 17.27 -16.03 -16.92
C LEU A 262 16.50 -15.79 -15.63
N ARG A 263 16.56 -16.74 -14.68
CA ARG A 263 15.94 -16.60 -13.35
C ARG A 263 16.42 -15.34 -12.64
N GLN A 264 17.73 -15.08 -12.64
CA GLN A 264 18.28 -13.86 -12.03
C GLN A 264 17.78 -12.60 -12.76
N ALA A 265 17.79 -12.59 -14.10
CA ALA A 265 17.34 -11.44 -14.88
C ALA A 265 15.82 -11.16 -14.71
N GLU A 266 15.00 -12.21 -14.59
CA GLU A 266 13.57 -12.10 -14.29
C GLU A 266 13.33 -11.58 -12.86
N SER A 267 14.09 -12.06 -11.88
CA SER A 267 14.05 -11.56 -10.51
C SER A 267 14.42 -10.07 -10.43
N ASP A 268 15.51 -9.67 -11.09
CA ASP A 268 15.93 -8.28 -11.18
C ASP A 268 14.85 -7.44 -11.89
N SER A 269 14.26 -7.95 -12.97
CA SER A 269 13.19 -7.27 -13.70
C SER A 269 11.98 -7.00 -12.81
N GLY A 270 11.54 -8.00 -12.04
CA GLY A 270 10.47 -7.84 -11.04
C GLY A 270 10.81 -6.76 -10.01
N GLN A 271 12.03 -6.77 -9.45
CA GLN A 271 12.45 -5.76 -8.49
C GLN A 271 12.47 -4.34 -9.08
N PHE A 272 12.99 -4.17 -10.29
CA PHE A 272 13.04 -2.87 -10.95
C PHE A 272 11.67 -2.39 -11.44
N SER A 273 10.75 -3.30 -11.75
CA SER A 273 9.36 -2.98 -12.08
C SER A 273 8.65 -2.35 -10.88
N GLU A 274 8.80 -2.91 -9.69
CA GLU A 274 8.26 -2.31 -8.45
C GLU A 274 8.90 -0.95 -8.15
N ARG A 275 10.22 -0.81 -8.36
CA ARG A 275 10.91 0.47 -8.23
C ARG A 275 10.44 1.50 -9.25
N LEU A 276 10.07 1.08 -10.46
CA LEU A 276 9.52 1.96 -11.49
C LEU A 276 8.21 2.56 -11.01
N VAL A 277 7.30 1.75 -10.48
CA VAL A 277 6.01 2.23 -9.93
C VAL A 277 6.23 3.27 -8.84
N ALA A 278 7.15 3.01 -7.91
CA ALA A 278 7.50 3.96 -6.86
C ALA A 278 8.12 5.27 -7.40
N ALA A 279 9.04 5.17 -8.37
CA ALA A 279 9.68 6.34 -8.97
C ALA A 279 8.71 7.17 -9.82
N GLU A 280 7.72 6.54 -10.46
CA GLU A 280 6.66 7.24 -11.18
C GLU A 280 5.67 7.92 -10.22
N ASP A 281 5.35 7.31 -9.08
CA ASP A 281 4.56 7.96 -8.03
C ASP A 281 5.30 9.18 -7.46
N ASP A 282 6.60 9.05 -7.19
CA ASP A 282 7.44 10.17 -6.77
C ASP A 282 7.44 11.31 -7.80
N LEU A 283 7.57 10.98 -9.10
CA LEU A 283 7.53 11.97 -10.18
C LEU A 283 6.17 12.67 -10.26
N LYS A 284 5.06 11.94 -10.05
CA LYS A 284 3.71 12.52 -10.02
C LYS A 284 3.52 13.47 -8.84
N ARG A 285 4.18 13.22 -7.70
CA ARG A 285 4.06 14.03 -6.47
C ARG A 285 4.86 15.33 -6.48
N ILE A 286 5.74 15.52 -7.47
CA ILE A 286 6.46 16.79 -7.67
C ILE A 286 5.50 17.97 -7.84
N ASP A 287 4.37 17.71 -8.50
CA ASP A 287 3.28 18.68 -8.60
C ASP A 287 2.35 18.52 -7.39
N ILE A 288 2.48 19.44 -6.45
CA ILE A 288 1.65 19.48 -5.24
C ILE A 288 0.32 20.13 -5.60
N LYS A 289 -0.75 19.34 -5.54
CA LYS A 289 -2.10 19.74 -5.97
C LYS A 289 -3.03 19.99 -4.79
N ALA A 290 -4.03 20.85 -5.01
CA ALA A 290 -5.09 21.08 -4.05
C ALA A 290 -5.99 19.83 -3.90
N PRO A 291 -6.19 19.28 -2.68
CA PRO A 291 -7.12 18.16 -2.47
C PRO A 291 -8.59 18.55 -2.68
N GLN A 292 -8.93 19.83 -2.56
CA GLN A 292 -10.29 20.36 -2.70
C GLN A 292 -10.26 21.84 -3.10
N ALA A 293 -11.40 22.37 -3.55
CA ALA A 293 -11.54 23.80 -3.84
C ALA A 293 -11.66 24.61 -2.55
N GLY A 294 -11.10 25.82 -2.53
CA GLY A 294 -11.11 26.68 -1.36
C GLY A 294 -10.15 27.87 -1.49
N ILE A 295 -9.96 28.58 -0.38
CA ILE A 295 -9.03 29.71 -0.27
C ILE A 295 -7.74 29.22 0.39
N VAL A 296 -6.60 29.63 -0.17
CA VAL A 296 -5.27 29.35 0.36
C VAL A 296 -4.99 30.22 1.59
N ASP A 297 -4.60 29.60 2.69
CA ASP A 297 -4.21 30.25 3.94
C ASP A 297 -2.88 29.68 4.46
N GLN A 298 -2.15 30.46 5.27
CA GLN A 298 -0.91 30.06 5.93
C GLN A 298 0.16 29.42 5.02
N LEU A 299 0.39 29.99 3.83
CA LEU A 299 1.50 29.60 2.97
C LEU A 299 2.84 29.86 3.68
N SER A 300 3.63 28.80 3.92
CA SER A 300 4.90 28.85 4.65
C SER A 300 6.11 29.17 3.76
N ILE A 301 5.99 28.98 2.44
CA ILE A 301 7.05 29.24 1.47
C ILE A 301 6.74 30.50 0.64
N HIS A 302 7.73 31.39 0.53
CA HIS A 302 7.54 32.69 -0.12
C HIS A 302 8.47 32.93 -1.32
N ALA A 303 9.41 32.02 -1.58
CA ALA A 303 10.40 32.17 -2.65
C ALA A 303 10.63 30.86 -3.39
N ALA A 304 10.90 30.96 -4.70
CA ALA A 304 11.47 29.86 -5.47
C ALA A 304 12.86 29.51 -4.92
N GLY A 305 13.20 28.23 -4.87
CA GLY A 305 14.42 27.70 -4.24
C GLY A 305 14.28 27.40 -2.75
N ALA A 306 13.13 27.69 -2.13
CA ALA A 306 12.88 27.31 -0.73
C ALA A 306 12.88 25.78 -0.57
N VAL A 307 13.51 25.30 0.51
CA VAL A 307 13.55 23.88 0.85
C VAL A 307 12.34 23.55 1.71
N ILE A 308 11.64 22.49 1.35
CA ILE A 308 10.48 21.96 2.08
C ILE A 308 10.92 20.67 2.75
N SER A 309 10.70 20.55 4.07
CA SER A 309 11.04 19.34 4.81
C SER A 309 9.98 18.24 4.60
N PRO A 310 10.34 16.96 4.79
CA PRO A 310 9.38 15.86 4.78
C PRO A 310 8.23 16.08 5.76
N ALA A 311 6.99 15.83 5.30
CA ALA A 311 5.74 15.97 6.05
C ALA A 311 5.43 17.38 6.61
N GLU A 312 6.19 18.40 6.18
CA GLU A 312 5.97 19.78 6.55
C GLU A 312 4.70 20.34 5.88
N ALA A 313 3.96 21.19 6.61
CA ALA A 313 2.79 21.89 6.07
C ALA A 313 3.25 23.06 5.19
N ILE A 314 2.85 23.02 3.92
CA ILE A 314 3.23 24.03 2.93
C ILE A 314 2.21 25.17 2.94
N LEU A 315 0.93 24.83 3.02
CA LEU A 315 -0.19 25.76 3.12
C LEU A 315 -1.42 25.03 3.68
N GLN A 316 -2.46 25.78 3.98
CA GLN A 316 -3.77 25.26 4.35
C GLN A 316 -4.82 25.71 3.32
N ILE A 317 -5.82 24.87 3.09
CA ILE A 317 -6.96 25.23 2.24
C ILE A 317 -8.22 25.27 3.09
N VAL A 318 -8.87 26.43 3.10
CA VAL A 318 -10.18 26.67 3.72
C VAL A 318 -11.27 26.45 2.66
N PRO A 319 -12.17 25.47 2.78
CA PRO A 319 -13.17 25.19 1.76
C PRO A 319 -14.22 26.29 1.59
N ASP A 320 -14.67 26.51 0.36
CA ASP A 320 -15.72 27.51 0.09
C ASP A 320 -17.12 27.04 0.49
N LYS A 321 -17.33 25.73 0.58
CA LYS A 321 -18.65 25.09 0.71
C LYS A 321 -18.85 24.40 2.06
N ASP A 322 -18.24 24.92 3.10
CA ASP A 322 -18.49 24.39 4.43
C ASP A 322 -19.75 24.99 5.03
N ALA A 323 -20.56 24.12 5.64
CA ALA A 323 -21.62 24.58 6.51
C ALA A 323 -20.99 25.37 7.65
N LEU A 324 -21.53 26.54 7.95
CA LEU A 324 -21.11 27.29 9.13
C LEU A 324 -21.80 26.65 10.35
N VAL A 325 -21.01 26.30 11.35
CA VAL A 325 -21.50 25.78 12.64
C VAL A 325 -21.11 26.75 13.74
N ALA A 326 -22.03 26.97 14.67
CA ALA A 326 -21.75 27.80 15.83
C ALA A 326 -21.04 26.95 16.88
N GLU A 327 -19.79 27.32 17.20
CA GLU A 327 -19.01 26.69 18.26
C GLU A 327 -19.18 27.52 19.54
N LEU A 328 -19.89 26.96 20.51
CA LEU A 328 -20.30 27.62 21.74
C LEU A 328 -19.47 27.12 22.91
N LYS A 329 -19.13 28.03 23.82
CA LYS A 329 -18.45 27.71 25.07
C LYS A 329 -19.48 27.59 26.17
N LEU A 330 -19.64 26.38 26.70
CA LEU A 330 -20.57 26.05 27.76
C LEU A 330 -19.85 25.92 29.10
N ALA A 331 -20.39 26.54 30.15
CA ALA A 331 -19.84 26.41 31.50
C ALA A 331 -20.02 24.97 32.04
N PRO A 332 -19.05 24.40 32.78
CA PRO A 332 -19.13 23.02 33.27
C PRO A 332 -20.34 22.73 34.14
N GLN A 333 -20.83 23.74 34.85
CA GLN A 333 -22.02 23.66 35.70
C GLN A 333 -23.34 23.46 34.93
N ASP A 334 -23.35 23.75 33.63
CA ASP A 334 -24.55 23.72 32.78
C ASP A 334 -24.60 22.50 31.85
N ILE A 335 -23.59 21.63 31.88
CA ILE A 335 -23.49 20.42 31.02
C ILE A 335 -24.65 19.45 31.23
N ASP A 336 -25.09 19.26 32.48
CA ASP A 336 -26.19 18.36 32.85
C ASP A 336 -27.55 18.81 32.32
N GLN A 337 -27.65 20.02 31.77
CA GLN A 337 -28.90 20.62 31.30
C GLN A 337 -29.05 20.56 29.78
N ILE A 338 -28.04 20.08 29.05
CA ILE A 338 -27.98 20.13 27.59
C ILE A 338 -27.85 18.71 27.01
N THR A 339 -28.57 18.46 25.92
CA THR A 339 -28.60 17.17 25.23
C THR A 339 -28.38 17.33 23.74
N VAL A 340 -27.81 16.32 23.10
CA VAL A 340 -27.66 16.28 21.63
C VAL A 340 -29.05 16.25 20.98
N GLY A 341 -29.25 17.07 19.94
CA GLY A 341 -30.52 17.25 19.23
C GLY A 341 -31.42 18.39 19.76
N GLN A 342 -31.08 18.98 20.91
CA GLN A 342 -31.86 20.05 21.52
C GLN A 342 -31.93 21.29 20.64
N ALA A 343 -33.11 21.93 20.59
CA ALA A 343 -33.31 23.17 19.84
C ALA A 343 -32.61 24.35 20.53
N VAL A 344 -31.93 25.16 19.73
CA VAL A 344 -31.15 26.31 20.16
C VAL A 344 -31.54 27.50 19.31
N SER A 345 -31.77 28.65 19.95
CA SER A 345 -31.92 29.92 19.24
C SER A 345 -30.56 30.63 19.21
N LEU A 346 -30.04 30.91 18.02
CA LEU A 346 -28.78 31.61 17.81
C LEU A 346 -29.05 33.08 17.48
N ARG A 347 -28.37 33.95 18.22
CA ARG A 347 -28.37 35.39 18.04
C ARG A 347 -26.97 35.84 17.66
N PHE A 348 -26.87 36.73 16.69
CA PHE A 348 -25.60 37.28 16.23
C PHE A 348 -25.49 38.73 16.70
N PRO A 349 -24.74 39.02 17.79
CA PRO A 349 -24.62 40.38 18.32
C PRO A 349 -23.99 41.36 17.32
N ALA A 350 -23.23 40.83 16.35
CA ALA A 350 -22.60 41.60 15.28
C ALA A 350 -23.62 42.21 14.29
N PHE A 351 -24.86 41.72 14.25
CA PHE A 351 -25.93 42.26 13.41
C PHE A 351 -26.95 43.08 14.21
N ASN A 352 -27.71 43.93 13.52
CA ASN A 352 -28.69 44.80 14.17
C ASN A 352 -29.88 43.98 14.73
N GLN A 353 -29.95 43.91 16.07
CA GLN A 353 -30.90 43.07 16.82
C GLN A 353 -32.37 43.44 16.61
N ARG A 354 -32.71 44.62 16.05
CA ARG A 354 -34.10 45.01 15.80
C ARG A 354 -34.66 44.44 14.49
N ILE A 355 -33.79 44.06 13.56
CA ILE A 355 -34.15 43.71 12.18
C ILE A 355 -33.71 42.28 11.85
N THR A 356 -32.68 41.77 12.55
CA THR A 356 -32.13 40.44 12.30
C THR A 356 -32.91 39.40 13.10
N PRO A 357 -33.52 38.39 12.45
CA PRO A 357 -34.22 37.31 13.16
C PRO A 357 -33.22 36.42 13.90
N GLU A 358 -33.67 35.81 14.99
CA GLU A 358 -32.92 34.72 15.63
C GLU A 358 -33.00 33.46 14.75
N LEU A 359 -31.87 32.76 14.62
CA LEU A 359 -31.77 31.55 13.80
C LEU A 359 -31.97 30.31 14.65
N ASN A 360 -32.83 29.41 14.19
CA ASN A 360 -33.03 28.14 14.86
C ASN A 360 -31.94 27.14 14.44
N GLY A 361 -31.29 26.52 15.42
CA GLY A 361 -30.34 25.44 15.22
C GLY A 361 -30.60 24.27 16.17
N HIS A 362 -29.87 23.19 15.96
CA HIS A 362 -29.89 22.04 16.86
C HIS A 362 -28.48 21.73 17.35
N VAL A 363 -28.37 21.31 18.61
CA VAL A 363 -27.11 20.80 19.15
C VAL A 363 -26.73 19.53 18.39
N ASP A 364 -25.62 19.59 17.66
CA ASP A 364 -25.12 18.47 16.88
C ASP A 364 -24.19 17.60 17.72
N THR A 365 -23.18 18.22 18.35
CA THR A 365 -22.18 17.52 19.13
C THR A 365 -21.79 18.32 20.38
N ILE A 366 -21.53 17.63 21.48
CA ILE A 366 -20.99 18.19 22.73
C ILE A 366 -19.63 17.53 22.96
N SER A 367 -18.58 18.30 23.25
CA SER A 367 -17.25 17.74 23.51
C SER A 367 -17.28 16.83 24.73
N ALA A 368 -16.68 15.65 24.61
CA ALA A 368 -16.57 14.70 25.73
C ALA A 368 -15.62 15.24 26.81
N ASP A 369 -14.62 16.02 26.41
CA ASP A 369 -13.59 16.55 27.28
C ASP A 369 -13.77 18.04 27.58
N LEU A 370 -13.34 18.42 28.78
CA LEU A 370 -13.33 19.79 29.28
C LEU A 370 -12.10 20.53 28.73
N THR A 371 -12.30 21.61 27.99
CA THR A 371 -11.23 22.42 27.41
C THR A 371 -10.93 23.64 28.29
N THR A 372 -9.66 23.91 28.58
CA THR A 372 -9.25 25.08 29.36
C THR A 372 -8.64 26.14 28.46
N ASP A 373 -9.16 27.36 28.51
CA ASP A 373 -8.57 28.50 27.80
C ASP A 373 -7.21 28.86 28.44
N GLN A 374 -6.13 28.77 27.67
CA GLN A 374 -4.76 29.04 28.15
C GLN A 374 -4.56 30.49 28.62
N ARG A 375 -5.41 31.43 28.18
CA ARG A 375 -5.29 32.85 28.54
C ARG A 375 -6.13 33.25 29.75
N SER A 376 -7.34 32.68 29.88
CA SER A 376 -8.28 33.05 30.95
C SER A 376 -8.34 32.04 32.10
N GLY A 377 -7.78 30.83 31.92
CA GLY A 377 -7.85 29.74 32.89
C GLY A 377 -9.25 29.17 33.10
N GLN A 378 -10.26 29.64 32.35
CA GLN A 378 -11.62 29.14 32.44
C GLN A 378 -11.76 27.84 31.65
N SER A 379 -12.32 26.83 32.31
CA SER A 379 -12.65 25.55 31.69
C SER A 379 -14.07 25.56 31.14
N TYR A 380 -14.27 25.09 29.91
CA TYR A 380 -15.56 25.05 29.22
C TYR A 380 -15.70 23.78 28.37
N TYR A 381 -16.95 23.37 28.14
CA TYR A 381 -17.29 22.37 27.13
C TYR A 381 -17.57 23.06 25.80
N VAL A 382 -17.17 22.42 24.71
CA VAL A 382 -17.43 22.92 23.36
C VAL A 382 -18.70 22.29 22.85
N VAL A 383 -19.71 23.11 22.54
CA VAL A 383 -20.98 22.67 21.97
C VAL A 383 -21.08 23.17 20.54
N ARG A 384 -21.25 22.26 19.59
CA ARG A 384 -21.44 22.57 18.17
C ARG A 384 -22.92 22.57 17.83
N VAL A 385 -23.39 23.69 17.30
CA VAL A 385 -24.79 23.86 16.87
C VAL A 385 -24.85 24.00 15.36
N LYS A 386 -25.64 23.13 14.74
CA LYS A 386 -25.85 23.11 13.30
C LYS A 386 -27.13 23.85 12.95
N VAL A 387 -27.04 24.73 11.95
CA VAL A 387 -28.15 25.55 11.47
C VAL A 387 -28.53 25.09 10.07
N ALA A 388 -29.82 24.89 9.84
CA ALA A 388 -30.31 24.47 8.53
C ALA A 388 -30.11 25.57 7.48
N LYS A 389 -29.85 25.19 6.22
CA LYS A 389 -29.63 26.14 5.12
C LYS A 389 -30.76 27.17 4.96
N GLN A 390 -32.00 26.74 5.19
CA GLN A 390 -33.20 27.58 5.12
C GLN A 390 -33.18 28.72 6.16
N GLU A 391 -32.59 28.48 7.33
CA GLU A 391 -32.48 29.50 8.38
C GLU A 391 -31.42 30.54 8.01
N TRP A 392 -30.33 30.13 7.35
CA TRP A 392 -29.35 31.06 6.80
C TRP A 392 -29.95 31.98 5.74
N ASP A 393 -30.86 31.47 4.90
CA ASP A 393 -31.54 32.26 3.87
C ASP A 393 -32.45 33.37 4.48
N ARG A 394 -32.90 33.21 5.74
CA ARG A 394 -33.70 34.22 6.46
C ARG A 394 -32.91 35.48 6.81
N LEU A 395 -31.58 35.42 6.78
CA LEU A 395 -30.71 36.59 6.98
C LEU A 395 -30.66 37.53 5.74
N GLY A 396 -31.26 37.12 4.61
CA GLY A 396 -31.36 37.96 3.42
C GLY A 396 -30.01 38.26 2.78
N GLN A 397 -29.58 39.53 2.82
CA GLN A 397 -28.31 39.98 2.22
C GLN A 397 -27.10 39.91 3.16
N LEU A 398 -27.29 39.54 4.43
CA LEU A 398 -26.21 39.47 5.41
C LEU A 398 -25.49 38.13 5.28
N THR A 399 -24.21 38.17 4.88
CA THR A 399 -23.38 36.96 4.75
C THR A 399 -22.59 36.72 6.04
N PRO A 400 -22.89 35.67 6.80
CA PRO A 400 -22.10 35.31 7.98
C PRO A 400 -20.71 34.81 7.57
N LEU A 401 -19.67 35.27 8.28
CA LEU A 401 -18.27 34.88 8.04
C LEU A 401 -17.74 34.05 9.21
N PRO A 402 -16.80 33.11 8.98
CA PRO A 402 -16.07 32.43 10.05
C PRO A 402 -15.39 33.45 10.99
N GLY A 403 -15.41 33.17 12.29
CA GLY A 403 -14.88 34.03 13.35
C GLY A 403 -15.89 35.01 13.96
N MET A 404 -17.11 35.10 13.43
CA MET A 404 -18.14 36.01 13.96
C MET A 404 -18.64 35.56 15.35
N PRO A 405 -18.79 36.47 16.34
CA PRO A 405 -19.35 36.10 17.65
C PRO A 405 -20.83 35.74 17.53
N VAL A 406 -21.23 34.69 18.25
CA VAL A 406 -22.60 34.19 18.29
C VAL A 406 -22.99 33.89 19.74
N GLU A 407 -24.21 34.22 20.11
CA GLU A 407 -24.81 33.88 21.39
C GLU A 407 -25.92 32.87 21.15
N ALA A 408 -25.92 31.80 21.94
CA ALA A 408 -26.89 30.73 21.85
C ALA A 408 -27.75 30.68 23.10
N PHE A 409 -29.05 30.62 22.90
CA PHE A 409 -30.05 30.37 23.93
C PHE A 409 -30.50 28.91 23.80
N LEU A 410 -29.98 28.06 24.69
CA LEU A 410 -30.34 26.65 24.77
C LEU A 410 -31.53 26.50 25.71
N GLN A 411 -32.69 26.07 25.19
CA GLN A 411 -33.91 25.89 25.99
C GLN A 411 -33.76 24.67 26.90
N THR A 412 -33.57 24.84 28.20
CA THR A 412 -33.42 23.72 29.13
C THR A 412 -34.75 23.06 29.44
N GLY A 413 -34.71 21.78 29.85
CA GLY A 413 -35.91 20.98 30.10
C GLY A 413 -36.88 21.64 31.08
N GLU A 414 -38.17 21.42 30.85
CA GLU A 414 -39.25 21.96 31.68
C GLU A 414 -39.14 21.44 33.13
N ARG A 415 -38.98 22.35 34.09
CA ARG A 415 -39.03 22.02 35.53
C ARG A 415 -40.23 22.66 36.18
N SER A 416 -40.84 21.98 37.14
CA SER A 416 -41.91 22.57 37.95
C SER A 416 -41.33 23.54 38.99
N VAL A 417 -42.10 24.56 39.37
CA VAL A 417 -41.70 25.53 40.41
C VAL A 417 -41.40 24.81 41.73
N LEU A 418 -42.18 23.76 42.04
CA LEU A 418 -41.95 22.92 43.21
C LEU A 418 -40.57 22.24 43.17
N ALA A 419 -40.15 21.70 42.03
CA ALA A 419 -38.85 21.06 41.88
C ALA A 419 -37.66 22.03 42.05
N TYR A 420 -37.81 23.30 41.65
CA TYR A 420 -36.78 24.32 41.84
C TYR A 420 -36.58 24.67 43.33
N LEU A 421 -37.68 24.77 44.08
CA LEU A 421 -37.67 25.11 45.51
C LEU A 421 -37.18 23.96 46.41
N THR A 422 -37.52 22.70 46.08
CA THR A 422 -37.19 21.55 46.94
C THR A 422 -35.85 20.89 46.61
N LYS A 423 -35.29 21.10 45.42
CA LYS A 423 -34.00 20.50 45.01
C LYS A 423 -32.84 20.80 45.96
N PRO A 424 -32.54 22.05 46.38
CA PRO A 424 -31.39 22.31 47.26
C PRO A 424 -31.51 21.61 48.63
N MET A 425 -32.72 21.48 49.18
CA MET A 425 -32.94 20.72 50.42
C MET A 425 -32.75 19.22 50.19
N THR A 426 -33.24 18.69 49.07
CA THR A 426 -33.12 17.26 48.74
C THR A 426 -31.67 16.87 48.44
N ASP A 427 -30.91 17.73 47.74
CA ASP A 427 -29.51 17.51 47.41
C ASP A 427 -28.61 17.62 48.65
N GLN A 428 -28.90 18.53 49.60
CA GLN A 428 -28.23 18.56 50.90
C GLN A 428 -28.51 17.32 51.74
N ILE A 429 -29.76 16.84 51.77
CA ILE A 429 -30.12 15.59 52.46
C ILE A 429 -29.37 14.42 51.82
N ARG A 430 -29.35 14.32 50.48
CA ARG A 430 -28.59 13.26 49.78
C ARG A 430 -27.07 13.36 49.98
N ARG A 431 -26.50 14.55 50.14
CA ARG A 431 -25.08 14.72 50.52
C ARG A 431 -24.81 14.30 51.96
N ALA A 432 -25.68 14.64 52.90
CA ALA A 432 -25.54 14.24 54.30
C ALA A 432 -25.70 12.72 54.52
N PHE A 433 -26.38 12.01 53.60
CA PHE A 433 -26.48 10.54 53.58
C PHE A 433 -25.44 9.85 52.66
N ARG A 434 -24.48 10.60 52.12
CA ARG A 434 -23.29 10.09 51.40
C ARG A 434 -22.03 10.63 52.08
N GLU A 435 -21.88 10.33 53.36
CA GLU A 435 -20.58 10.20 54.01
C GLU A 435 -20.41 8.72 54.35
N ASP A 436 -19.70 8.02 53.47
CA ASP A 436 -18.78 6.91 53.73
C ASP A 436 -17.69 6.98 52.65
#